data_AF-A0A067DYW9-F1
#
_entry.id   AF-A0A067DYW9-F1
#
_cell.length_a   1.000
_cell.length_b   1.000
_cell.length_c   1.000
_cell.angle_alpha   90.00
_cell.angle_beta   90.00
_cell.angle_gamma   90.00
#
_symmetry.space_group_name_H-M   'P 1'
#
loop_
_entity.id
_entity.type
_entity.pdbx_description
1 polymer ?
#
loop_
_entity_poly.entity_id
_entity_poly.type
_entity_poly.pdbx_seq_one_letter_code
_entity_poly.pdbx_strand_id
1 'polypeptide(L)'
;LGLAYHFETEIRKILHNIYNSNKDYNWRKENLYATSLEFRLLRQHGYPVSQDVFNGFKDDKGGFICNDFKEIMSLHEASYYSFEGESIMEEAWQFTSKHLKEVMISKSKQGDVFVAEQAKRALELPLHWKVPMLEARWFIDVYEKREDKNHLLLELAKMEFNVLQAIYQEELKDF
;
A
#
# COMPACT_ATOMS: atom_id res chain seq x y z
N LEU A 1 6.43 7.13 5.19
CA LEU A 1 7.38 7.82 6.10
C LEU A 1 8.67 8.27 5.40
N GLY A 2 8.99 7.80 4.19
CA GLY A 2 10.17 8.29 3.46
C GLY A 2 11.52 7.78 3.96
N LEU A 3 11.54 6.77 4.86
CA LEU A 3 12.74 6.30 5.55
C LEU A 3 13.35 5.01 4.96
N ALA A 4 12.74 4.41 3.94
CA ALA A 4 13.11 3.07 3.48
C ALA A 4 14.59 2.96 3.06
N TYR A 5 15.15 4.04 2.50
CA TYR A 5 16.53 4.08 2.04
C TYR A 5 17.58 3.96 3.17
N HIS A 6 17.21 4.28 4.41
CA HIS A 6 18.05 4.07 5.59
C HIS A 6 18.10 2.61 6.05
N PHE A 7 17.13 1.80 5.61
CA PHE A 7 16.93 0.43 6.09
C PHE A 7 16.88 -0.59 4.95
N GLU A 8 17.50 -0.29 3.80
CA GLU A 8 17.41 -1.15 2.60
C GLU A 8 17.88 -2.57 2.86
N THR A 9 18.94 -2.72 3.67
CA THR A 9 19.51 -4.04 3.99
C THR A 9 18.58 -4.85 4.88
N GLU A 10 17.98 -4.21 5.88
CA GLU A 10 17.02 -4.80 6.81
C GLU A 10 15.74 -5.20 6.08
N ILE A 11 15.20 -4.29 5.26
CA ILE A 11 14.01 -4.53 4.43
C ILE A 11 14.27 -5.71 3.48
N ARG A 12 15.41 -5.72 2.78
CA ARG A 12 15.77 -6.81 1.87
C ARG A 12 15.86 -8.16 2.59
N LYS A 13 16.46 -8.21 3.78
CA LYS A 13 16.55 -9.43 4.60
C LYS A 13 15.17 -9.94 5.01
N ILE A 14 14.29 -9.05 5.48
CA ILE A 14 12.92 -9.39 5.88
C ILE A 14 12.13 -9.96 4.69
N LEU A 15 12.15 -9.25 3.55
CA LEU A 15 11.42 -9.69 2.35
C LEU A 15 11.96 -11.01 1.80
N HIS A 16 13.28 -11.21 1.83
CA HIS A 16 13.88 -12.47 1.41
C HIS A 16 13.40 -13.64 2.28
N ASN A 17 13.36 -13.46 3.60
CA ASN A 17 12.89 -14.48 4.52
C ASN A 17 11.40 -14.78 4.30
N ILE A 18 10.57 -13.76 4.15
CA ILE A 18 9.14 -13.91 3.81
C ILE A 18 8.97 -14.69 2.52
N TYR A 19 9.70 -14.33 1.46
CA TYR A 19 9.63 -15.00 0.16
C TYR A 19 10.02 -16.48 0.23
N ASN A 20 10.98 -16.83 1.09
CA ASN A 20 11.37 -18.23 1.26
C ASN A 20 10.32 -19.03 2.05
N SER A 21 9.68 -18.40 3.04
CA SER A 21 8.65 -19.03 3.88
C SER A 21 7.26 -19.06 3.24
N ASN A 22 6.98 -18.22 2.24
CA ASN A 22 5.64 -18.13 1.65
C ASN A 22 5.20 -19.33 0.80
N LYS A 23 6.10 -20.29 0.64
CA LYS A 23 5.87 -21.60 0.00
C LYS A 23 5.37 -22.65 0.98
N ASP A 24 5.40 -22.36 2.28
CA ASP A 24 4.89 -23.26 3.29
C ASP A 24 3.36 -23.38 3.19
N TYR A 25 2.84 -24.61 3.28
CA TYR A 25 1.42 -24.92 3.08
C TYR A 25 0.47 -24.08 3.96
N ASN A 26 0.90 -23.73 5.17
CA ASN A 26 0.11 -22.95 6.14
C ASN A 26 0.40 -21.44 6.12
N TRP A 27 1.24 -20.96 5.20
CA TRP A 27 1.63 -19.54 5.17
C TRP A 27 0.47 -18.64 4.76
N ARG A 28 -0.32 -19.10 3.78
CA ARG A 28 -1.44 -18.32 3.23
C ARG A 28 -2.57 -18.27 4.25
N LYS A 29 -2.58 -17.17 5.01
CA LYS A 29 -3.71 -16.81 5.85
C LYS A 29 -4.85 -16.39 4.94
N GLU A 30 -6.08 -16.83 5.22
CA GLU A 30 -7.33 -16.37 4.60
C GLU A 30 -7.62 -14.90 4.97
N ASN A 31 -6.65 -14.02 4.75
CA ASN A 31 -6.67 -12.61 5.08
C ASN A 31 -6.23 -11.84 3.84
N LEU A 32 -7.19 -11.16 3.20
CA LEU A 32 -6.96 -10.46 1.94
C LEU A 32 -6.02 -9.28 2.13
N TYR A 33 -6.12 -8.57 3.26
CA TYR A 33 -5.22 -7.46 3.59
C TYR A 33 -3.75 -7.91 3.61
N ALA A 34 -3.45 -8.98 4.34
CA ALA A 34 -2.09 -9.51 4.50
C ALA A 34 -1.56 -10.06 3.19
N THR A 35 -2.39 -10.81 2.44
CA THR A 35 -2.01 -11.37 1.14
C THR A 35 -1.69 -10.26 0.14
N SER A 36 -2.53 -9.22 0.08
CA SER A 36 -2.32 -8.07 -0.81
C SER A 36 -1.09 -7.26 -0.42
N LEU A 37 -0.84 -7.09 0.88
CA LEU A 37 0.33 -6.38 1.40
C LEU A 37 1.64 -7.13 1.04
N GLU A 38 1.67 -8.44 1.27
CA GLU A 38 2.81 -9.28 0.91
C GLU A 38 3.07 -9.25 -0.60
N PHE A 39 2.02 -9.50 -1.41
CA PHE A 39 2.10 -9.48 -2.86
C PHE A 39 2.71 -8.16 -3.38
N ARG A 40 2.18 -7.02 -2.89
CA ARG A 40 2.66 -5.70 -3.27
C ARG A 40 4.12 -5.50 -2.91
N LEU A 41 4.50 -5.76 -1.66
CA LEU A 41 5.87 -5.53 -1.18
C LEU A 41 6.88 -6.45 -1.86
N LEU A 42 6.55 -7.73 -2.08
CA LEU A 42 7.43 -8.65 -2.78
C LEU A 42 7.64 -8.23 -4.24
N ARG A 43 6.57 -7.92 -4.98
CA ARG A 43 6.71 -7.46 -6.37
C ARG A 43 7.42 -6.11 -6.49
N GLN A 44 7.14 -5.18 -5.57
CA GLN A 44 7.85 -3.90 -5.50
C GLN A 44 9.37 -4.06 -5.37
N HIS A 45 9.82 -5.13 -4.71
CA HIS A 45 11.23 -5.44 -4.51
C HIS A 45 11.75 -6.53 -5.48
N GLY A 46 11.03 -6.83 -6.55
CA GLY A 46 11.50 -7.71 -7.63
C GLY A 46 11.35 -9.21 -7.38
N TYR A 47 10.62 -9.61 -6.34
CA TYR A 47 10.34 -11.02 -6.10
C TYR A 47 9.14 -11.49 -6.94
N PRO A 48 9.23 -12.66 -7.60
CA PRO A 48 8.13 -13.17 -8.41
C PRO A 48 7.06 -13.81 -7.52
N VAL A 49 5.85 -13.25 -7.55
CA VAL A 49 4.68 -13.77 -6.81
C VAL A 49 3.53 -13.93 -7.80
N SER A 50 2.90 -15.11 -7.87
CA SER A 50 1.77 -15.35 -8.79
C SER A 50 0.49 -14.63 -8.34
N GLN A 51 -0.30 -14.12 -9.28
CA GLN A 51 -1.68 -13.65 -9.05
C GLN A 51 -2.60 -14.71 -8.43
N ASP A 52 -2.24 -16.00 -8.54
CA ASP A 52 -3.02 -17.11 -7.96
C ASP A 52 -3.11 -17.08 -6.43
N VAL A 53 -2.31 -16.23 -5.76
CA VAL A 53 -2.50 -15.93 -4.33
C VAL A 53 -3.90 -15.41 -4.03
N PHE A 54 -4.58 -14.83 -5.02
CA PHE A 54 -5.89 -14.22 -4.86
C PHE A 54 -7.07 -15.14 -5.15
N ASN A 55 -6.85 -16.37 -5.66
CA ASN A 55 -7.93 -17.28 -6.03
C ASN A 55 -8.84 -17.65 -4.84
N GLY A 56 -8.30 -17.72 -3.63
CA GLY A 56 -9.08 -18.01 -2.42
C GLY A 56 -10.03 -16.90 -1.97
N PHE A 57 -9.96 -15.70 -2.57
CA PHE A 57 -10.83 -14.55 -2.23
C PHE A 57 -11.92 -14.30 -3.29
N LYS A 58 -12.08 -15.24 -4.23
CA LYS A 58 -13.07 -15.20 -5.30
C LYS A 58 -14.18 -16.19 -5.02
N ASP A 59 -15.40 -15.87 -5.44
CA ASP A 59 -16.57 -16.72 -5.33
C ASP A 59 -16.67 -17.74 -6.48
N ASP A 60 -17.65 -18.64 -6.40
CA ASP A 60 -17.90 -19.66 -7.43
C ASP A 60 -18.28 -19.05 -8.79
N LYS A 61 -18.71 -17.79 -8.83
CA LYS A 61 -19.02 -17.04 -10.05
C LYS A 61 -17.80 -16.28 -10.58
N GLY A 62 -16.67 -16.37 -9.88
CA GLY A 62 -15.39 -15.77 -10.20
C GLY A 62 -15.18 -14.37 -9.62
N GLY A 63 -16.14 -13.75 -8.93
CA GLY A 63 -16.01 -12.38 -8.42
C GLY A 63 -15.31 -12.30 -7.06
N PHE A 64 -14.53 -11.24 -6.81
CA PHE A 64 -13.99 -10.96 -5.48
C PHE A 64 -15.10 -10.71 -4.44
N ILE A 65 -14.99 -11.34 -3.27
CA ILE A 65 -15.85 -11.06 -2.11
C ILE A 65 -15.02 -10.38 -1.03
N CYS A 66 -15.25 -9.09 -0.84
CA CYS A 66 -14.64 -8.34 0.26
C CYS A 66 -15.45 -7.08 0.55
N ASN A 67 -15.73 -6.84 1.84
CA ASN A 67 -16.42 -5.62 2.30
C ASN A 67 -15.57 -4.78 3.26
N ASP A 68 -14.45 -5.31 3.76
CA ASP A 68 -13.57 -4.56 4.64
C ASP A 68 -12.78 -3.50 3.85
N PHE A 69 -12.83 -2.26 4.31
CA PHE A 69 -12.20 -1.14 3.63
C PHE A 69 -10.67 -1.30 3.57
N LYS A 70 -10.02 -1.84 4.61
CA LYS A 70 -8.56 -2.01 4.63
C LYS A 70 -8.14 -3.10 3.64
N GLU A 71 -8.90 -4.19 3.57
CA GLU A 71 -8.68 -5.26 2.59
C GLU A 71 -8.83 -4.74 1.16
N ILE A 72 -9.92 -4.01 0.85
CA ILE A 72 -10.15 -3.40 -0.47
C ILE A 72 -9.02 -2.43 -0.83
N MET A 73 -8.62 -1.55 0.08
CA MET A 73 -7.51 -0.61 -0.14
C MET A 73 -6.20 -1.33 -0.41
N SER A 74 -5.87 -2.38 0.36
CA SER A 74 -4.63 -3.13 0.17
C SER A 74 -4.62 -3.86 -1.16
N LEU A 75 -5.74 -4.48 -1.55
CA LEU A 75 -5.90 -5.15 -2.84
C LEU A 75 -5.83 -4.15 -4.01
N HIS A 76 -6.43 -2.97 -3.85
CA HIS A 76 -6.37 -1.91 -4.86
C HIS A 76 -4.92 -1.51 -5.14
N GLU A 77 -4.14 -1.23 -4.09
CA GLU A 77 -2.73 -0.87 -4.23
C GLU A 77 -1.89 -2.02 -4.81
N ALA A 78 -2.22 -3.27 -4.48
CA ALA A 78 -1.56 -4.45 -5.05
C ALA A 78 -1.85 -4.64 -6.54
N SER A 79 -3.05 -4.27 -7.01
CA SER A 79 -3.45 -4.43 -8.41
C SER A 79 -2.60 -3.63 -9.39
N TYR A 80 -1.99 -2.53 -8.96
CA TYR A 80 -1.07 -1.73 -9.77
C TYR A 80 0.30 -2.39 -10.02
N TYR A 81 0.58 -3.52 -9.37
CA TYR A 81 1.77 -4.35 -9.63
C TYR A 81 1.47 -5.50 -10.61
N SER A 82 0.35 -5.44 -11.35
CA SER A 82 -0.03 -6.39 -12.39
C SER A 82 0.95 -6.42 -13.56
N PHE A 83 1.17 -7.61 -14.13
CA PHE A 83 1.82 -7.79 -15.43
C PHE A 83 0.78 -7.98 -16.55
N GLU A 84 1.21 -7.77 -17.79
CA GLU A 84 0.36 -8.02 -18.96
C GLU A 84 -0.11 -9.49 -18.98
N GLY A 85 -1.42 -9.69 -19.19
CA GLY A 85 -2.05 -11.02 -19.19
C GLY A 85 -2.55 -11.51 -17.82
N GLU A 86 -2.35 -10.76 -16.75
CA GLU A 86 -2.84 -11.12 -15.41
C GLU A 86 -4.31 -10.73 -15.19
N SER A 87 -5.22 -11.58 -15.68
CA SER A 87 -6.67 -11.33 -15.62
C SER A 87 -7.23 -11.21 -14.19
N ILE A 88 -6.65 -11.90 -13.19
CA ILE A 88 -7.11 -11.82 -11.80
C ILE A 88 -6.78 -10.43 -11.23
N MET A 89 -5.62 -9.87 -11.60
CA MET A 89 -5.21 -8.56 -11.13
C MET A 89 -6.01 -7.44 -11.81
N GLU A 90 -6.33 -7.59 -13.10
CA GLU A 90 -7.25 -6.68 -13.79
C GLU A 90 -8.63 -6.69 -13.12
N GLU A 91 -9.18 -7.87 -12.82
CA GLU A 91 -10.46 -7.97 -12.14
C GLU A 91 -10.42 -7.39 -10.72
N ALA A 92 -9.32 -7.60 -9.99
CA ALA A 92 -9.11 -7.00 -8.68
C ALA A 92 -9.11 -5.46 -8.76
N TRP A 93 -8.46 -4.89 -9.78
CA TRP A 93 -8.46 -3.46 -10.03
C TRP A 93 -9.87 -2.94 -10.30
N GLN A 94 -10.63 -3.60 -11.18
CA GLN A 94 -12.01 -3.23 -11.52
C GLN A 94 -12.93 -3.28 -10.28
N PHE A 95 -12.86 -4.38 -9.53
CA PHE A 95 -13.65 -4.59 -8.32
C PHE A 95 -13.36 -3.51 -7.27
N THR A 96 -12.09 -3.31 -6.95
CA THR A 96 -11.67 -2.36 -5.90
C THR A 96 -11.93 -0.91 -6.31
N SER A 97 -11.65 -0.54 -7.56
CA SER A 97 -11.92 0.81 -8.08
C SER A 97 -13.39 1.20 -7.99
N LYS A 98 -14.29 0.25 -8.28
CA LYS A 98 -15.73 0.47 -8.13
C LYS A 98 -16.11 0.67 -6.66
N HIS A 99 -15.67 -0.21 -5.77
CA HIS A 99 -15.98 -0.13 -4.35
C HIS A 99 -15.43 1.14 -3.71
N LEU A 100 -14.20 1.55 -4.04
CA LEU A 100 -13.59 2.77 -3.49
C LEU A 100 -14.35 4.03 -3.92
N LYS A 101 -14.90 4.08 -5.15
CA LYS A 101 -15.76 5.19 -5.59
C LYS A 101 -17.05 5.26 -4.78
N GLU A 102 -17.67 4.11 -4.50
CA GLU A 102 -18.89 4.02 -3.69
C GLU A 102 -18.62 4.39 -2.22
N VAL A 103 -17.50 3.93 -1.66
CA VAL A 103 -17.03 4.28 -0.31
C VAL A 103 -16.77 5.78 -0.19
N MET A 104 -16.08 6.37 -1.17
CA MET A 104 -15.81 7.81 -1.20
C MET A 104 -17.11 8.63 -1.15
N ILE A 105 -18.12 8.26 -1.94
CA ILE A 105 -19.41 8.97 -1.97
C ILE A 105 -20.20 8.77 -0.66
N SER A 106 -20.27 7.55 -0.16
CA SER A 106 -21.05 7.21 1.04
C SER A 106 -20.44 7.80 2.32
N LYS A 107 -19.13 7.68 2.50
CA LYS A 107 -18.42 8.17 3.71
C LYS A 107 -18.36 9.68 3.78
N SER A 108 -18.24 10.36 2.63
CA SER A 108 -18.38 11.82 2.56
C SER A 108 -19.73 12.30 3.09
N LYS A 109 -20.83 11.57 2.79
CA LYS A 109 -22.18 11.90 3.29
C LYS A 109 -22.36 11.60 4.77
N GLN A 110 -21.65 10.62 5.31
CA GLN A 110 -21.71 10.20 6.71
C GLN A 110 -20.79 11.02 7.63
N GLY A 111 -19.96 11.92 7.09
CA GLY A 111 -19.01 12.72 7.86
C GLY A 111 -17.72 12.00 8.22
N ASP A 112 -17.47 10.80 7.68
CA ASP A 112 -16.20 10.07 7.85
C ASP A 112 -15.17 10.55 6.80
N VAL A 113 -14.60 11.71 7.08
CA VAL A 113 -13.70 12.43 6.16
C VAL A 113 -12.41 11.65 5.91
N PHE A 114 -11.93 10.89 6.88
CA PHE A 114 -10.65 10.20 6.77
C PHE A 114 -10.71 9.04 5.78
N VAL A 115 -11.72 8.17 5.89
CA VAL A 115 -11.91 7.04 4.96
C VAL A 115 -12.17 7.53 3.54
N ALA A 116 -12.99 8.58 3.39
CA ALA A 116 -13.27 9.18 2.09
C ALA A 116 -12.00 9.75 1.43
N GLU A 117 -11.16 10.46 2.19
CA GLU A 117 -9.90 11.01 1.69
C GLU A 117 -8.91 9.90 1.31
N GLN A 118 -8.82 8.81 2.08
CA GLN A 118 -7.97 7.67 1.72
C GLN A 118 -8.42 7.03 0.39
N ALA A 119 -9.71 6.78 0.23
CA ALA A 119 -10.27 6.22 -1.01
C ALA A 119 -10.00 7.14 -2.21
N LYS A 120 -10.21 8.45 -2.05
CA LYS A 120 -9.93 9.46 -3.07
C LYS A 120 -8.47 9.44 -3.50
N ARG A 121 -7.54 9.49 -2.52
CA ARG A 121 -6.10 9.53 -2.79
C ARG A 121 -5.58 8.29 -3.50
N ALA A 122 -6.12 7.11 -3.20
CA ALA A 122 -5.74 5.87 -3.86
C ALA A 122 -6.25 5.81 -5.30
N LEU A 123 -7.50 6.26 -5.55
CA LEU A 123 -8.09 6.36 -6.88
C LEU A 123 -7.40 7.38 -7.78
N GLU A 124 -6.92 8.50 -7.22
CA GLU A 124 -6.23 9.55 -7.97
C GLU A 124 -4.79 9.14 -8.32
N LEU A 125 -4.05 8.57 -7.36
CA LEU A 125 -2.67 8.17 -7.58
C LEU A 125 -2.31 7.01 -6.65
N PRO A 126 -2.07 5.80 -7.17
CA PRO A 126 -1.67 4.65 -6.35
C PRO A 126 -0.25 4.81 -5.80
N LEU A 127 0.08 4.08 -4.73
CA LEU A 127 1.40 4.04 -4.12
C LEU A 127 2.52 3.73 -5.11
N HIS A 128 2.25 2.83 -6.06
CA HIS A 128 3.24 2.43 -7.06
C HIS A 128 3.72 3.59 -7.95
N TRP A 129 2.88 4.62 -8.15
CA TRP A 129 3.18 5.75 -9.03
C TRP A 129 3.62 7.00 -8.27
N LYS A 130 3.61 6.96 -6.93
CA LYS A 130 3.97 8.09 -6.09
C LYS A 130 5.47 8.17 -5.87
N VAL A 131 6.02 9.38 -5.97
CA VAL A 131 7.37 9.67 -5.46
C VAL A 131 7.33 9.58 -3.92
N PRO A 132 8.18 8.75 -3.28
CA PRO A 132 8.08 8.46 -1.85
C PRO A 132 8.10 9.71 -0.94
N MET A 133 8.85 10.75 -1.33
CA MET A 133 8.98 11.97 -0.56
C MET A 133 7.74 12.86 -0.60
N LEU A 134 7.01 12.87 -1.72
CA LEU A 134 5.77 13.65 -1.87
C LEU A 134 4.65 13.08 -0.96
N GLU A 135 4.62 11.76 -0.81
CA GLU A 135 3.65 11.12 0.09
C GLU A 135 4.11 11.16 1.55
N ALA A 136 5.41 11.21 1.82
CA ALA A 136 5.96 11.13 3.17
C ALA A 136 5.32 12.15 4.12
N ARG A 137 5.12 13.39 3.67
CA ARG A 137 4.51 14.44 4.50
C ARG A 137 3.11 14.06 4.97
N TRP A 138 2.23 13.72 4.03
CA TRP A 138 0.86 13.32 4.35
C TRP A 138 0.84 12.08 5.23
N PHE A 139 1.70 11.10 4.93
CA PHE A 139 1.75 9.85 5.70
C PHE A 139 2.32 10.04 7.11
N ILE A 140 3.20 11.01 7.35
CA ILE A 140 3.66 11.38 8.69
C ILE A 140 2.47 11.84 9.54
N ASP A 141 1.62 12.73 9.01
CA ASP A 141 0.44 13.23 9.72
C ASP A 141 -0.58 12.10 9.99
N VAL A 142 -0.68 11.11 9.09
CA VAL A 142 -1.50 9.90 9.30
C VAL A 142 -0.91 8.99 10.36
N TYR A 143 0.40 8.76 10.32
CA TYR A 143 1.10 7.87 11.26
C TYR A 143 1.10 8.43 12.69
N GLU A 144 1.20 9.75 12.83
CA GLU A 144 1.11 10.44 14.13
C GLU A 144 -0.22 10.21 14.85
N LYS A 145 -1.31 10.02 14.12
CA LYS A 145 -2.65 9.77 14.69
C LYS A 145 -2.88 8.34 15.14
N ARG A 146 -1.96 7.41 14.82
CA ARG A 146 -2.10 6.01 15.25
C ARG A 146 -1.85 5.87 16.75
N GLU A 147 -2.61 4.97 17.37
CA GLU A 147 -2.44 4.58 18.76
C GLU A 147 -1.19 3.70 18.95
N ASP A 148 -0.90 2.83 17.97
CA ASP A 148 0.21 1.86 17.98
C ASP A 148 1.52 2.39 17.39
N LYS A 149 1.67 3.72 17.27
CA LYS A 149 2.84 4.32 16.63
C LYS A 149 4.14 4.06 17.39
N ASN A 150 5.21 3.82 16.65
CA ASN A 150 6.57 3.89 17.19
C ASN A 150 7.02 5.36 17.22
N HIS A 151 7.21 5.90 18.43
CA HIS A 151 7.57 7.30 18.63
C HIS A 151 8.92 7.68 18.01
N LEU A 152 9.93 6.79 18.12
CA LEU A 152 11.26 7.04 17.54
C LEU A 152 11.21 7.05 16.01
N LEU A 153 10.40 6.16 15.42
CA LEU A 153 10.23 6.13 13.97
C LEU A 153 9.51 7.40 13.45
N LEU A 154 8.53 7.91 14.19
CA LEU A 154 7.85 9.16 13.84
C LEU A 154 8.80 10.36 13.96
N GLU A 155 9.60 10.43 15.02
CA GLU A 155 10.58 11.49 15.23
C GLU A 155 11.62 11.50 14.10
N LEU A 156 12.19 10.33 13.79
CA LEU A 156 13.12 10.17 12.67
C LEU A 156 12.49 10.62 11.35
N ALA A 157 11.24 10.22 11.07
CA ALA A 157 10.55 10.61 9.84
C ALA A 157 10.37 12.13 9.72
N LYS A 158 10.04 12.82 10.82
CA LYS A 158 9.91 14.29 10.84
C LYS A 158 11.27 14.97 10.64
N MET A 159 12.32 14.47 11.29
CA MET A 159 13.67 15.00 11.17
C MET A 159 14.19 14.87 9.73
N GLU A 160 14.13 13.66 9.17
CA GLU A 160 14.60 13.36 7.81
C GLU A 160 13.86 14.16 6.74
N PHE A 161 12.54 14.31 6.90
CA PHE A 161 11.75 15.15 6.01
C PHE A 161 12.25 16.62 6.01
N ASN A 162 12.52 17.18 7.20
CA ASN A 162 13.00 18.55 7.32
C ASN A 162 14.42 18.72 6.77
N VAL A 163 15.32 17.74 6.97
CA VAL A 163 16.68 17.76 6.42
C VAL A 163 16.63 17.76 4.89
N LEU A 164 15.86 16.86 4.28
CA LEU A 164 15.73 16.81 2.83
C LEU A 164 15.07 18.08 2.27
N GLN A 165 14.07 18.62 2.97
CA GLN A 165 13.47 19.90 2.59
C GLN A 165 14.49 21.04 2.59
N ALA A 166 15.38 21.11 3.59
CA ALA A 166 16.43 22.11 3.66
C ALA A 166 17.43 21.96 2.50
N ILE A 167 17.84 20.72 2.18
CA ILE A 167 18.71 20.44 1.03
C ILE A 167 18.06 20.94 -0.28
N TYR A 168 16.80 20.58 -0.54
CA TYR A 168 16.09 21.03 -1.73
C TYR A 168 15.92 22.56 -1.79
N GLN A 169 15.76 23.23 -0.65
CA GLN A 169 15.69 24.68 -0.59
C GLN A 169 17.00 25.36 -0.95
N GLU A 170 18.14 24.80 -0.53
CA GLU A 170 19.46 25.31 -0.95
C GLU A 170 19.70 25.05 -2.44
N GLU A 171 19.40 23.84 -2.93
CA GLU A 171 19.52 23.52 -4.36
C GLU A 171 18.69 24.47 -5.24
N LEU A 172 17.48 24.83 -4.82
CA LEU A 172 16.62 25.78 -5.54
C LEU A 172 17.14 27.22 -5.56
N LYS A 173 18.00 27.62 -4.62
CA LYS A 173 18.63 28.95 -4.62
C LYS A 173 19.81 29.04 -5.60
N ASP A 174 20.41 27.90 -5.92
CA ASP A 174 21.52 27.80 -6.87
C ASP A 174 21.03 27.74 -8.34
N PHE A 175 19.71 27.68 -8.56
CA PHE A 175 19.04 27.83 -9.87
C PHE A 175 18.58 29.27 -10.13
#